data_AF-A0A0D0A0U3-F1
#
_entry.id   AF-A0A0D0A0U3-F1
#
_cell.length_a   1.000
_cell.length_b   1.000
_cell.length_c   1.000
_cell.angle_alpha   90.00
_cell.angle_beta   90.00
_cell.angle_gamma   90.00
#
_symmetry.space_group_name_H-M   'P 1'
#
loop_
_entity.id
_entity.type
_entity.pdbx_description
1 polymer ?
#
loop_
_entity_poly.entity_id
_entity_poly.type
_entity_poly.pdbx_seq_one_letter_code
_entity_poly.pdbx_strand_id
1 'polypeptide(L)'
;LVFRMLGTDQFLTYVQHFHVTPPTGLRTDAAATGLHILKRAQRNNGEQIGDVLPLSHLCSPVHLIPCFGKTANPHLTTHTSHELSTEFWLNRYWNKQIYYCLSLCSM
;
A
#
# COMPACT_ATOMS: atom_id res chain seq x y z
N LEU A 1 6.27 2.92 -11.33
CA LEU A 1 6.79 3.31 -12.67
C LEU A 1 7.74 4.47 -12.48
N VAL A 2 9.00 4.32 -12.89
CA VAL A 2 10.06 5.35 -12.74
C VAL A 2 10.41 5.91 -14.12
N PHE A 3 10.56 7.23 -14.22
CA PHE A 3 10.88 7.91 -15.48
C PHE A 3 11.79 9.11 -15.22
N ARG A 4 12.60 9.49 -16.23
CA ARG A 4 13.48 10.65 -16.17
C ARG A 4 12.76 11.86 -16.78
N MET A 5 12.82 13.00 -16.10
CA MET A 5 12.26 14.25 -16.62
C MET A 5 13.19 14.84 -17.69
N LEU A 6 12.65 15.11 -18.88
CA LEU A 6 13.42 15.63 -20.02
C LEU A 6 14.07 16.98 -19.68
N GLY A 7 15.32 17.15 -20.10
CA GLY A 7 16.10 18.37 -19.84
C GLY A 7 16.63 18.48 -18.41
N THR A 8 16.47 17.44 -17.57
CA THR A 8 17.00 17.40 -16.20
C THR A 8 17.63 16.03 -15.88
N ASP A 9 18.38 15.97 -14.79
CA ASP A 9 18.85 14.71 -14.20
C ASP A 9 17.91 14.16 -13.11
N GLN A 10 16.67 14.64 -13.08
CA GLN A 10 15.69 14.24 -12.08
C GLN A 10 14.91 13.00 -12.51
N PHE A 11 14.88 11.99 -11.64
CA PHE A 11 14.01 10.84 -11.77
C PHE A 11 12.72 11.06 -10.98
N LEU A 12 11.60 10.74 -11.59
CA LEU A 12 10.26 10.82 -11.03
C LEU A 12 9.68 9.41 -10.95
N THR A 13 8.76 9.19 -10.01
CA THR A 13 8.02 7.95 -9.90
C THR A 13 6.55 8.24 -9.61
N TYR A 14 5.68 7.45 -10.24
CA TYR A 14 4.29 7.39 -9.83
C TYR A 14 4.19 6.62 -8.50
N VAL A 15 3.46 7.19 -7.55
CA VAL A 15 3.15 6.59 -6.25
C VAL A 15 1.64 6.47 -6.09
N GLN A 16 1.19 5.37 -5.47
CA GLN A 16 -0.21 5.18 -5.11
C GLN A 16 -0.43 5.54 -3.65
N HIS A 17 -1.58 6.14 -3.34
CA HIS A 17 -1.93 6.51 -1.98
C HIS A 17 -2.67 5.37 -1.27
N PHE A 18 -2.37 5.18 0.01
CA PHE A 18 -2.99 4.18 0.86
C PHE A 18 -3.38 4.79 2.21
N HIS A 19 -4.57 4.45 2.70
CA HIS A 19 -5.03 4.78 4.04
C HIS A 19 -4.75 3.63 4.99
N VAL A 20 -4.13 3.94 6.12
CA VAL A 20 -4.00 2.99 7.23
C VAL A 20 -5.38 2.83 7.86
N THR A 21 -5.89 1.60 7.86
CA THR A 21 -7.16 1.29 8.53
C THR A 21 -6.85 0.80 9.94
N PRO A 22 -7.42 1.43 10.99
CA PRO A 22 -7.26 0.92 12.34
C PRO A 22 -7.89 -0.49 12.45
N PRO A 23 -7.35 -1.37 13.30
CA PRO A 23 -7.89 -2.70 13.48
C PRO A 23 -9.28 -2.64 14.17
N THR A 24 -10.35 -2.58 13.39
CA THR A 24 -11.73 -2.72 13.91
C THR A 24 -12.03 -4.18 14.24
N GLY A 25 -12.59 -4.42 15.43
CA GLY A 25 -12.68 -5.71 16.14
C GLY A 25 -13.42 -6.89 15.50
N LEU A 26 -13.65 -6.88 14.18
CA LEU A 26 -14.09 -8.06 13.41
C LEU A 26 -12.93 -8.81 12.73
N ARG A 27 -11.74 -8.20 12.67
CA ARG A 27 -10.48 -8.77 12.14
C ARG A 27 -9.41 -8.85 13.23
N THR A 28 -9.77 -9.53 14.33
CA THR A 28 -8.93 -9.72 15.53
C THR A 28 -7.62 -10.48 15.24
N ASP A 29 -7.52 -11.09 14.06
CA ASP A 29 -6.34 -11.74 13.52
C ASP A 29 -5.27 -10.76 13.01
N ALA A 30 -5.63 -9.53 12.60
CA ALA A 30 -4.67 -8.54 12.11
C ALA A 30 -3.64 -8.12 13.19
N ALA A 31 -4.11 -7.92 14.43
CA ALA A 31 -3.26 -7.58 15.57
C ALA A 31 -2.38 -8.77 16.00
N ALA A 32 -2.91 -9.99 15.96
CA ALA A 32 -2.18 -11.21 16.31
C ALA A 32 -1.10 -11.57 15.25
N THR A 33 -1.42 -11.40 13.97
CA THR A 33 -0.52 -11.67 12.84
C THR A 33 0.54 -10.59 12.64
N GLY A 34 0.26 -9.38 13.15
CA GLY A 34 1.12 -8.22 13.00
C GLY A 34 1.09 -7.60 11.61
N LEU A 35 -0.10 -7.56 11.02
CA LEU A 35 -0.32 -7.03 9.69
C LEU A 35 -1.35 -5.91 9.79
N HIS A 36 -0.96 -4.69 9.43
CA HIS A 36 -1.92 -3.59 9.31
C HIS A 36 -2.61 -3.65 7.97
N ILE A 37 -3.89 -3.36 7.92
CA ILE A 37 -4.62 -3.27 6.65
C ILE A 37 -4.49 -1.86 6.13
N LEU A 38 -3.96 -1.76 4.93
CA LEU A 38 -3.96 -0.56 4.13
C LEU A 38 -5.06 -0.66 3.07
N LYS A 39 -5.91 0.35 2.99
CA LYS A 39 -6.86 0.50 1.88
C LYS A 39 -6.26 1.42 0.84
N ARG A 40 -6.27 0.99 -0.42
CA ARG A 40 -5.90 1.86 -1.53
C ARG A 40 -6.87 3.04 -1.58
N ALA A 41 -6.33 4.25 -1.70
CA ALA A 41 -7.13 5.44 -1.89
C ALA A 41 -7.76 5.42 -3.29
N GLN A 42 -9.07 5.62 -3.34
CA GLN A 42 -9.85 5.66 -4.57
C GLN A 42 -10.73 6.90 -4.58
N ARG A 43 -10.95 7.46 -5.78
CA ARG A 43 -11.94 8.50 -6.02
C ARG A 43 -13.34 7.92 -5.93
N ASN A 44 -14.37 8.77 -5.88
CA ASN A 44 -15.78 8.34 -5.84
C ASN A 44 -16.20 7.51 -7.06
N ASN A 45 -15.48 7.63 -8.20
CA ASN A 45 -15.70 6.84 -9.41
C ASN A 45 -14.90 5.51 -9.42
N GLY A 46 -14.18 5.17 -8.35
CA GLY A 46 -13.35 3.96 -8.25
C GLY A 46 -11.95 4.07 -8.84
N GLU A 47 -11.59 5.21 -9.44
CA GLU A 47 -10.25 5.42 -9.97
C GLU A 47 -9.21 5.54 -8.85
N GLN A 48 -8.01 5.04 -9.13
CA GLN A 48 -6.90 5.03 -8.18
C GLN A 48 -6.38 6.45 -7.96
N ILE A 49 -6.13 6.79 -6.69
CA ILE A 49 -5.47 8.04 -6.33
C ILE A 49 -3.97 7.80 -6.21
N GLY A 50 -3.20 8.60 -6.92
CA GLY A 50 -1.76 8.62 -6.84
C GLY A 50 -1.20 9.93 -7.34
N ASP A 51 0.11 10.08 -7.20
CA ASP A 51 0.84 11.31 -7.55
C ASP A 51 2.18 10.97 -8.19
N VAL A 52 2.83 11.95 -8.81
CA VAL A 52 4.17 11.86 -9.36
C VAL A 52 5.13 12.63 -8.45
N LEU A 53 6.04 11.90 -7.81
CA LEU A 53 7.02 12.49 -6.90
C LEU A 53 8.45 12.28 -7.43
N PRO A 54 9.39 13.18 -7.10
CA PRO A 54 10.81 12.90 -7.26
C PRO A 54 11.20 11.63 -6.54
N LEU A 55 12.00 10.78 -7.20
CA LEU A 55 12.49 9.55 -6.60
C LEU A 55 13.31 9.81 -5.33
N SER A 56 13.99 10.96 -5.27
CA SER A 56 14.72 11.45 -4.09
C SER A 56 13.84 11.74 -2.87
N HIS A 57 12.51 11.87 -3.05
CA HIS A 57 11.58 12.09 -1.95
C HIS A 57 11.11 10.79 -1.30
N LEU A 58 11.44 9.62 -1.88
CA LEU A 58 11.09 8.34 -1.25
C LEU A 58 12.00 8.08 -0.06
N CYS A 59 11.40 7.92 1.13
CA CYS A 59 12.16 7.67 2.35
C CYS A 59 12.58 6.21 2.49
N SER A 60 11.69 5.25 2.20
CA SER A 60 11.95 3.83 2.42
C SER A 60 10.96 2.94 1.68
N PRO A 61 11.36 1.76 1.19
CA PRO A 61 10.44 0.78 0.63
C PRO A 61 9.60 0.10 1.72
N VAL A 62 8.37 -0.25 1.38
CA VAL A 62 7.48 -1.09 2.19
C VAL A 62 7.06 -2.33 1.42
N HIS A 63 6.77 -3.41 2.15
CA HIS A 63 6.27 -4.63 1.56
C HIS A 63 4.77 -4.78 1.83
N LEU A 64 3.99 -4.68 0.75
CA LEU A 64 2.54 -4.83 0.75
C LEU A 64 2.15 -6.20 0.21
N ILE A 65 1.24 -6.88 0.89
CA ILE A 65 0.72 -8.19 0.47
C ILE A 65 -0.78 -8.03 0.16
N PRO A 66 -1.25 -8.32 -1.06
CA PRO A 66 -2.68 -8.25 -1.38
C PRO A 66 -3.56 -9.03 -0.40
N CYS A 67 -4.65 -8.42 0.07
CA CYS A 67 -5.65 -9.11 0.88
C CYS A 67 -6.70 -9.76 -0.03
N PHE A 68 -6.75 -11.09 -0.09
CA PHE A 68 -7.75 -11.80 -0.89
C PHE A 68 -9.11 -11.96 -0.19
N GLY A 69 -9.18 -11.66 1.10
CA GLY A 69 -10.40 -11.82 1.90
C GLY A 69 -10.85 -13.29 1.98
N LYS A 70 -12.13 -13.49 2.30
CA LYS A 70 -12.72 -14.85 2.38
C LYS A 70 -12.95 -15.47 1.00
N THR A 71 -13.15 -14.64 -0.02
CA THR A 71 -13.40 -15.07 -1.39
C THR A 71 -12.48 -14.29 -2.31
N ALA A 72 -11.52 -14.98 -2.92
CA ALA A 72 -10.60 -14.35 -3.86
C ALA A 72 -11.37 -13.97 -5.14
N ASN A 73 -11.15 -12.74 -5.62
CA ASN A 73 -11.64 -12.34 -6.94
C ASN A 73 -10.93 -13.22 -7.99
N PRO A 74 -11.68 -13.91 -8.89
CA PRO A 74 -11.12 -14.85 -9.86
C PRO A 74 -10.15 -14.21 -10.86
N HIS A 75 -10.19 -12.89 -11.02
CA HIS A 75 -9.25 -12.15 -11.86
C HIS A 75 -7.91 -11.87 -11.17
N LEU A 76 -7.76 -12.18 -9.88
CA LEU A 76 -6.50 -12.01 -9.16
C LEU A 76 -5.56 -13.18 -9.48
N THR A 77 -4.52 -12.86 -10.22
CA THR A 77 -3.41 -13.74 -10.55
C THR A 77 -2.15 -13.21 -9.90
N THR A 78 -1.04 -13.95 -10.01
CA THR A 78 0.27 -13.47 -9.57
C THR A 78 0.68 -12.15 -10.24
N HIS A 79 0.16 -11.87 -11.44
CA HIS A 79 0.50 -10.68 -12.23
C HIS A 79 -0.49 -9.52 -12.02
N THR A 80 -1.74 -9.81 -11.66
CA THR A 80 -2.82 -8.81 -11.57
C THR A 80 -3.20 -8.46 -10.13
N SER A 81 -2.76 -9.26 -9.15
CA SER A 81 -3.16 -9.11 -7.75
C SER A 81 -2.81 -7.74 -7.17
N HIS A 82 -1.61 -7.24 -7.44
CA HIS A 82 -1.20 -5.91 -6.99
C HIS A 82 -1.98 -4.79 -7.66
N GLU A 83 -2.42 -4.95 -8.90
CA GLU A 83 -3.12 -3.88 -9.63
C GLU A 83 -4.60 -3.83 -9.26
N LEU A 84 -5.25 -4.99 -9.10
CA LEU A 84 -6.69 -5.11 -8.89
C LEU A 84 -7.11 -5.13 -7.42
N SER A 85 -6.20 -5.40 -6.48
CA SER A 85 -6.54 -5.43 -5.06
C SER A 85 -6.74 -4.03 -4.51
N THR A 86 -7.73 -3.88 -3.63
CA THR A 86 -8.06 -2.63 -2.93
C THR A 86 -7.59 -2.62 -1.48
N GLU A 87 -7.31 -3.79 -0.91
CA GLU A 87 -6.83 -3.97 0.46
C GLU A 87 -5.48 -4.69 0.45
N PHE A 88 -4.56 -4.24 1.30
CA PHE A 88 -3.20 -4.78 1.43
C PHE A 88 -2.81 -4.92 2.89
N TRP A 89 -2.08 -5.99 3.21
CA TRP A 89 -1.40 -6.13 4.48
C TRP A 89 -0.03 -5.46 4.41
N LEU A 90 0.26 -4.59 5.36
CA LEU A 90 1.60 -4.10 5.63
C LEU A 90 2.36 -5.15 6.43
N ASN A 91 3.44 -5.67 5.83
CA ASN A 91 4.23 -6.74 6.44
C ASN A 91 5.22 -6.22 7.51
N ARG A 92 4.91 -6.43 8.79
CA ARG A 92 5.83 -6.07 9.90
C ARG A 92 7.20 -6.75 9.85
N TYR A 93 7.28 -7.92 9.21
CA TYR A 93 8.52 -8.70 9.17
C TYR A 93 9.52 -8.16 8.16
N TRP A 94 9.08 -7.32 7.22
CA TRP A 94 9.97 -6.62 6.28
C TRP A 94 10.69 -5.46 6.96
N ASN A 95 9.93 -4.58 7.63
CA ASN A 95 10.48 -3.46 8.38
C ASN A 95 9.61 -3.14 9.60
N LYS A 96 10.09 -3.53 10.79
CA LYS A 96 9.39 -3.31 12.05
C LYS A 96 9.25 -1.83 12.41
N GLN A 97 10.25 -1.01 12.08
CA GLN A 97 10.26 0.41 12.44
C GLN A 97 9.15 1.15 11.68
N ILE A 98 9.05 0.94 10.36
CA ILE A 98 7.98 1.54 9.55
C ILE A 98 6.61 1.06 10.02
N TYR A 99 6.49 -0.23 10.33
CA TYR A 99 5.25 -0.79 10.87
C TYR A 99 4.79 -0.04 12.12
N TYR A 100 5.66 0.10 13.13
CA TYR A 100 5.32 0.80 14.38
C TYR A 100 5.07 2.30 14.18
N CYS A 101 5.84 2.97 13.32
CA CYS A 101 5.60 4.38 13.00
C CYS A 101 4.20 4.59 12.41
N LEU A 102 3.76 3.70 11.50
CA LEU A 102 2.43 3.76 10.92
C LEU A 102 1.32 3.39 11.91
N SER A 103 1.60 2.49 12.87
CA SER A 103 0.66 2.19 13.97
C SER A 103 0.36 3.44 14.81
N LEU A 104 1.40 4.22 15.15
CA LEU A 104 1.27 5.42 15.99
C LEU A 104 0.49 6.54 15.30
N CYS A 105 0.62 6.68 13.97
CA CYS A 105 -0.12 7.67 13.19
C CYS A 105 -1.58 7.29 12.91
N SER A 106 -1.99 6.06 13.24
CA SER A 106 -3.34 5.54 12.99
C SER A 106 -4.26 5.59 14.22
N MET A 107 -3.77 6.12 15.34
CA MET A 107 -4.57 6.45 16.53
C MET A 107 -5.12 7.87 16.44
#